data_AF-A0A0Q5DMW6-F1
#
_entry.id   AF-A0A0Q5DMW6-F1
#
_cell.length_a   1.000
_cell.length_b   1.000
_cell.length_c   1.000
_cell.angle_alpha   90.00
_cell.angle_beta   90.00
_cell.angle_gamma   90.00
#
_symmetry.space_group_name_H-M   'P 1'
#
loop_
_entity.id
_entity.type
_entity.pdbx_description
1 polymer ?
#
loop_
_entity_poly.entity_id
_entity_poly.type
_entity_poly.pdbx_seq_one_letter_code
_entity_poly.pdbx_strand_id
1 'polypeptide(L)'
;MRTRANWLGRIIRTSIMLGTIATTAVQAQSVYHSTTSYGSFYRPFAADSLWNVKPVNPVLGTNEVKKPLINLGWIPSIDDGEYSTQVFMAKAGDPAMTVIGKTGTKGVGDPDTGNFRPITIPRWPADVVAASGADGHAEIIDTVSGVVHSFYQLKKVNGKWTATMYSWTKLDGRGFGNPAHWSQGARSSGVATTAGLIRLHEINDNLDTYRHALAMSLPGHTLANGISHPSYIYPATTADTSAHQNTGVIPLGARLMLPASFDATALSTPQLRKIANTLKQYGAYVVDRNYDTAFRIYVENGASFNIMPNGVWNTAVVGDLEKIRAALREVVSVSGWSNGNGVARANAAIRSWGDGKSLLSMRGDWQTEGTSTVVTGAYDTWTEAVAIPKTDRKITLVNYSNGISRVSGSMPAAKTPMRFTAVTTSTATIRLQLWAGNSLAYDSGYLANGSFASFPWPTVTGLSVKLLAQGGINTASTARGILVAE
;
A
#
# COMPACT_ATOMS: atom_id res chain seq x y z
N MET A 1 50.43 10.93 27.02
CA MET A 1 49.58 11.21 28.21
C MET A 1 48.31 10.37 28.02
N ARG A 2 48.01 9.37 28.87
CA ARG A 2 47.33 9.45 30.20
C ARG A 2 45.91 10.04 30.13
N THR A 3 44.82 9.47 30.69
CA THR A 3 44.42 8.06 31.03
C THR A 3 42.90 8.02 31.40
N ARG A 4 42.33 6.85 31.71
CA ARG A 4 40.89 6.63 32.06
C ARG A 4 40.52 6.96 33.54
N ALA A 5 39.20 6.88 33.83
CA ALA A 5 38.51 6.58 35.13
C ALA A 5 38.14 7.80 36.03
N ASN A 6 36.84 8.00 36.35
CA ASN A 6 36.04 7.53 37.54
C ASN A 6 36.25 8.45 38.78
N TRP A 7 35.34 8.64 39.76
CA TRP A 7 34.02 8.05 40.13
C TRP A 7 33.11 9.20 40.69
N LEU A 8 32.11 9.17 41.59
CA LEU A 8 31.36 8.22 42.47
C LEU A 8 30.02 8.93 42.87
N GLY A 9 28.90 8.22 43.11
CA GLY A 9 27.72 8.75 43.83
C GLY A 9 26.72 7.67 44.27
N ARG A 10 26.22 7.72 45.52
CA ARG A 10 25.35 6.67 46.15
C ARG A 10 23.98 7.22 46.60
N ILE A 11 22.93 6.40 46.48
CA ILE A 11 21.68 6.36 47.29
C ILE A 11 21.14 4.92 47.12
N ILE A 12 21.14 4.06 48.16
CA ILE A 12 20.17 3.88 49.26
C ILE A 12 18.91 3.09 48.84
N ARG A 13 18.47 2.17 49.72
CA ARG A 13 17.43 1.15 49.51
C ARG A 13 16.01 1.73 49.71
N THR A 14 15.04 1.22 48.96
CA THR A 14 13.61 1.21 49.35
C THR A 14 12.97 -0.12 48.97
N SER A 15 11.98 -0.57 49.75
CA SER A 15 11.42 -1.94 49.70
C SER A 15 10.48 -2.20 48.53
N ILE A 16 10.49 -3.43 48.03
CA ILE A 16 9.42 -3.97 47.16
C ILE A 16 8.27 -4.44 48.05
N MET A 17 7.10 -3.79 47.95
CA MET A 17 5.83 -4.41 48.37
C MET A 17 5.22 -5.16 47.18
N LEU A 18 4.72 -6.38 47.42
CA LEU A 18 3.86 -7.06 46.45
C LEU A 18 2.45 -6.47 46.55
N GLY A 19 2.06 -5.66 45.55
CA GLY A 19 0.68 -5.22 45.35
C GLY A 19 -0.06 -6.14 44.39
N THR A 20 -0.76 -7.16 44.90
CA THR A 20 -1.66 -7.99 44.08
C THR A 20 -2.93 -7.23 43.72
N ILE A 21 -3.01 -6.70 42.51
CA ILE A 21 -4.26 -6.23 41.91
C ILE A 21 -4.72 -7.28 40.89
N ALA A 22 -5.87 -7.90 41.16
CA ALA A 22 -6.44 -8.91 40.29
C ALA A 22 -7.00 -8.31 38.99
N THR A 23 -6.93 -9.09 37.91
CA THR A 23 -7.35 -8.68 36.56
C THR A 23 -8.87 -8.70 36.36
N THR A 24 -9.45 -7.57 35.98
CA THR A 24 -10.77 -7.51 35.30
C THR A 24 -10.76 -6.48 34.17
N ALA A 25 -10.09 -6.82 33.07
CA ALA A 25 -10.14 -6.09 31.80
C ALA A 25 -10.39 -7.09 30.65
N VAL A 26 -11.60 -7.67 30.64
CA VAL A 26 -12.07 -8.57 29.58
C VAL A 26 -12.91 -7.76 28.59
N GLN A 27 -12.75 -8.05 27.30
CA GLN A 27 -13.32 -7.31 26.14
C GLN A 27 -12.72 -5.88 25.97
N ALA A 28 -12.03 -5.56 24.86
CA ALA A 28 -11.66 -6.40 23.73
C ALA A 28 -10.30 -5.99 23.12
N GLN A 29 -9.26 -6.72 23.49
CA GLN A 29 -8.07 -6.89 22.64
C GLN A 29 -8.12 -8.31 22.06
N SER A 30 -8.35 -8.42 20.75
CA SER A 30 -8.15 -9.67 20.02
C SER A 30 -6.68 -10.05 20.09
N VAL A 31 -6.36 -11.16 20.76
CA VAL A 31 -4.98 -11.60 20.99
C VAL A 31 -4.32 -11.97 19.66
N TYR A 32 -3.46 -11.09 19.16
CA TYR A 32 -2.58 -11.38 18.02
C TYR A 32 -1.50 -12.39 18.43
N HIS A 33 -1.89 -13.67 18.44
CA HIS A 33 -0.96 -14.78 18.63
C HIS A 33 0.13 -14.76 17.53
N SER A 34 1.37 -14.96 17.95
CA SER A 34 2.53 -15.16 17.07
C SER A 34 2.25 -16.29 16.09
N THR A 35 1.93 -15.94 14.84
CA THR A 35 1.50 -16.86 13.78
C THR A 35 1.96 -16.35 12.43
N THR A 36 2.35 -17.26 11.53
CA THR A 36 2.60 -16.97 10.10
C THR A 36 1.29 -16.91 9.29
N SER A 37 0.25 -16.38 9.94
CA SER A 37 -1.07 -16.10 9.39
C SER A 37 -1.03 -14.85 8.51
N TYR A 38 -1.97 -14.76 7.56
CA TYR A 38 -2.10 -13.58 6.72
C TYR A 38 -2.61 -12.37 7.53
N GLY A 39 -2.09 -11.18 7.22
CA GLY A 39 -2.31 -9.97 8.02
C GLY A 39 -1.40 -9.87 9.26
N SER A 40 -0.25 -10.54 9.24
CA SER A 40 0.77 -10.47 10.30
C SER A 40 2.05 -9.77 9.83
N PHE A 41 2.94 -9.42 10.76
CA PHE A 41 4.27 -8.85 10.44
C PHE A 41 5.10 -9.74 9.50
N TYR A 42 5.03 -11.07 9.70
CA TYR A 42 5.77 -12.05 8.92
C TYR A 42 5.09 -12.40 7.59
N ARG A 43 3.78 -12.16 7.47
CA ARG A 43 3.04 -12.43 6.24
C ARG A 43 1.99 -11.32 6.00
N PRO A 44 2.44 -10.13 5.57
CA PRO A 44 1.57 -8.98 5.39
C PRO A 44 0.45 -9.23 4.38
N PHE A 45 -0.66 -8.50 4.60
CA PHE A 45 -1.88 -8.47 3.80
C PHE A 45 -2.70 -9.77 3.84
N ALA A 46 -4.01 -9.67 3.54
CA ALA A 46 -4.92 -10.81 3.63
C ALA A 46 -4.53 -11.98 2.71
N ALA A 47 -5.07 -13.17 2.97
CA ALA A 47 -4.92 -14.34 2.10
C ALA A 47 -5.43 -14.07 0.66
N ASP A 48 -6.41 -13.17 0.52
CA ASP A 48 -7.00 -12.67 -0.72
C ASP A 48 -6.50 -11.27 -1.10
N SER A 49 -5.31 -10.88 -0.64
CA SER A 49 -4.51 -9.80 -1.25
C SER A 49 -3.95 -10.23 -2.61
N LEU A 50 -3.84 -9.29 -3.56
CA LEU A 50 -3.18 -9.53 -4.85
C LEU A 50 -1.70 -9.97 -4.71
N TRP A 51 -1.04 -9.62 -3.61
CA TRP A 51 0.30 -10.11 -3.27
C TRP A 51 0.29 -11.61 -2.92
N ASN A 52 -0.76 -12.09 -2.26
CA ASN A 52 -0.79 -13.40 -1.62
C ASN A 52 -1.50 -14.48 -2.44
N VAL A 53 -2.09 -14.11 -3.59
CA VAL A 53 -2.80 -14.99 -4.52
C VAL A 53 -1.93 -15.45 -5.69
N LYS A 54 -2.24 -16.63 -6.21
CA LYS A 54 -1.65 -17.25 -7.40
C LYS A 54 -2.61 -17.13 -8.59
N PRO A 55 -2.18 -16.62 -9.75
CA PRO A 55 -2.94 -16.71 -11.00
C PRO A 55 -3.31 -18.15 -11.35
N VAL A 56 -4.54 -18.40 -11.78
CA VAL A 56 -4.94 -19.67 -12.39
C VAL A 56 -4.98 -19.47 -13.90
N ASN A 57 -4.19 -20.27 -14.62
CA ASN A 57 -4.01 -20.22 -16.07
C ASN A 57 -3.73 -18.78 -16.58
N PRO A 58 -2.61 -18.15 -16.15
CA PRO A 58 -2.24 -16.83 -16.65
C PRO A 58 -1.91 -16.87 -18.14
N VAL A 59 -2.59 -16.03 -18.92
CA VAL A 59 -2.22 -15.73 -20.30
C VAL A 59 -1.17 -14.64 -20.28
N LEU A 60 -0.04 -14.88 -20.96
CA LEU A 60 1.06 -13.93 -21.05
C LEU A 60 1.01 -13.17 -22.39
N GLY A 61 1.27 -11.87 -22.32
CA GLY A 61 1.39 -10.98 -23.48
C GLY A 61 2.77 -11.02 -24.13
N THR A 62 2.96 -10.17 -25.13
CA THR A 62 4.20 -10.09 -25.93
C THR A 62 5.22 -9.09 -25.38
N ASN A 63 4.82 -8.16 -24.52
CA ASN A 63 5.69 -7.08 -24.00
C ASN A 63 6.83 -7.64 -23.14
N GLU A 64 8.07 -7.30 -23.50
CA GLU A 64 9.29 -7.81 -22.86
C GLU A 64 9.94 -6.79 -21.93
N VAL A 65 10.65 -7.29 -20.91
CA VAL A 65 11.58 -6.47 -20.13
C VAL A 65 12.82 -6.16 -20.97
N LYS A 66 12.95 -4.91 -21.42
CA LYS A 66 14.06 -4.48 -22.29
C LYS A 66 15.41 -4.53 -21.54
N LYS A 67 16.50 -4.71 -22.29
CA LYS A 67 17.88 -4.52 -21.80
C LYS A 67 18.15 -3.07 -21.39
N PRO A 68 19.21 -2.78 -20.60
CA PRO A 68 19.70 -1.41 -20.40
C PRO A 68 19.99 -0.72 -21.75
N LEU A 69 19.85 0.60 -21.81
CA LEU A 69 20.15 1.41 -22.99
C LEU A 69 21.25 2.45 -22.75
N ILE A 70 21.51 2.84 -21.50
CA ILE A 70 22.50 3.87 -21.14
C ILE A 70 23.82 3.20 -20.68
N ASN A 71 23.70 2.13 -19.89
CA ASN A 71 24.78 1.38 -19.26
C ASN A 71 24.68 -0.09 -19.70
N LEU A 72 25.11 -0.38 -20.93
CA LEU A 72 24.91 -1.71 -21.57
C LEU A 72 25.53 -2.90 -20.80
N GLY A 73 26.44 -2.64 -19.85
CA GLY A 73 27.05 -3.64 -18.96
C GLY A 73 26.29 -3.87 -17.64
N TRP A 74 25.20 -3.14 -17.36
CA TRP A 74 24.37 -3.39 -16.19
C TRP A 74 23.55 -4.68 -16.35
N ILE A 75 23.35 -5.38 -15.25
CA ILE A 75 22.61 -6.65 -15.18
C ILE A 75 21.34 -6.46 -14.34
N PRO A 76 20.29 -7.29 -14.49
CA PRO A 76 19.16 -7.27 -13.58
C PRO A 76 19.61 -7.45 -12.13
N SER A 77 19.05 -6.68 -11.18
CA SER A 77 19.50 -6.70 -9.77
C SER A 77 18.48 -7.33 -8.84
N ILE A 78 18.99 -8.03 -7.82
CA ILE A 78 18.21 -8.64 -6.75
C ILE A 78 19.04 -8.51 -5.48
N ASP A 79 18.74 -7.50 -4.66
CA ASP A 79 19.62 -7.04 -3.58
C ASP A 79 18.87 -6.33 -2.45
N ASP A 80 19.53 -6.22 -1.29
CA ASP A 80 19.09 -5.43 -0.14
C ASP A 80 19.84 -4.09 -0.02
N GLY A 81 20.15 -3.46 -1.16
CA GLY A 81 20.92 -2.22 -1.24
C GLY A 81 20.13 -0.93 -0.96
N GLU A 82 20.74 0.20 -1.31
CA GLU A 82 20.36 1.56 -0.87
C GLU A 82 18.92 2.00 -1.17
N TYR A 83 18.27 1.37 -2.15
CA TYR A 83 16.93 1.70 -2.63
C TYR A 83 15.88 0.64 -2.24
N SER A 84 16.24 -0.31 -1.38
CA SER A 84 15.28 -1.21 -0.73
C SER A 84 14.74 -0.60 0.56
N THR A 85 14.16 -1.41 1.46
CA THR A 85 13.72 -0.96 2.79
C THR A 85 14.03 -2.02 3.85
N GLN A 86 14.23 -1.59 5.10
CA GLN A 86 14.01 -2.41 6.28
C GLN A 86 12.54 -2.29 6.73
N VAL A 87 12.02 -3.30 7.44
CA VAL A 87 10.64 -3.30 7.95
C VAL A 87 10.64 -3.55 9.47
N PHE A 88 10.28 -2.54 10.25
CA PHE A 88 10.35 -2.53 11.70
C PHE A 88 9.02 -2.99 12.33
N MET A 89 9.10 -3.81 13.39
CA MET A 89 7.92 -4.26 14.14
C MET A 89 7.67 -3.32 15.33
N ALA A 90 6.58 -2.56 15.29
CA ALA A 90 6.11 -1.78 16.44
C ALA A 90 5.46 -2.68 17.49
N LYS A 91 5.80 -2.41 18.76
CA LYS A 91 5.39 -3.15 19.96
C LYS A 91 4.55 -2.25 20.85
N ALA A 92 3.71 -2.85 21.70
CA ALA A 92 2.77 -2.13 22.54
C ALA A 92 3.39 -1.09 23.49
N GLY A 93 4.68 -1.24 23.84
CA GLY A 93 5.44 -0.31 24.69
C GLY A 93 6.36 0.67 23.95
N ASP A 94 6.39 0.67 22.61
CA ASP A 94 7.18 1.64 21.85
C ASP A 94 6.53 3.03 21.93
N PRO A 95 7.31 4.12 22.14
CA PRO A 95 6.77 5.46 22.31
C PRO A 95 6.23 6.05 21.01
N ALA A 96 5.34 7.03 21.11
CA ALA A 96 4.89 7.80 19.94
C ALA A 96 6.00 8.72 19.40
N MET A 97 5.99 8.98 18.09
CA MET A 97 6.96 9.86 17.42
C MET A 97 6.27 10.76 16.40
N THR A 98 6.56 12.07 16.45
CA THR A 98 6.12 13.03 15.42
C THR A 98 7.21 13.22 14.37
N VAL A 99 6.91 12.79 13.13
CA VAL A 99 7.70 13.11 11.94
C VAL A 99 7.22 14.45 11.38
N ILE A 100 8.14 15.35 11.06
CA ILE A 100 7.85 16.68 10.49
C ILE A 100 8.24 16.76 9.01
N GLY A 101 7.79 17.81 8.32
CA GLY A 101 8.24 18.09 6.96
C GLY A 101 9.74 18.41 6.90
N LYS A 102 10.31 18.29 5.71
CA LYS A 102 11.66 18.83 5.41
C LYS A 102 11.68 20.35 5.55
N THR A 103 12.86 20.92 5.83
CA THR A 103 13.08 22.37 5.85
C THR A 103 12.53 23.04 4.59
N GLY A 104 11.73 24.10 4.75
CA GLY A 104 11.08 24.80 3.64
C GLY A 104 9.74 24.21 3.18
N THR A 105 9.31 23.05 3.70
CA THR A 105 7.98 22.47 3.41
C THR A 105 6.96 22.84 4.49
N LYS A 106 5.66 22.74 4.14
CA LYS A 106 4.54 23.00 5.08
C LYS A 106 4.30 21.87 6.10
N GLY A 107 4.97 20.73 5.95
CA GLY A 107 4.74 19.49 6.70
C GLY A 107 5.18 18.27 5.88
N VAL A 108 4.93 17.07 6.38
CA VAL A 108 5.05 15.85 5.57
C VAL A 108 3.86 15.85 4.60
N GLY A 109 4.11 15.55 3.32
CA GLY A 109 3.04 15.34 2.35
C GLY A 109 2.24 14.08 2.68
N ASP A 110 0.92 14.21 2.75
CA ASP A 110 0.00 13.11 3.06
C ASP A 110 -1.00 12.97 1.89
N PRO A 111 -0.80 12.00 0.97
CA PRO A 111 -1.69 11.81 -0.17
C PRO A 111 -3.10 11.33 0.21
N ASP A 112 -3.31 10.84 1.43
CA ASP A 112 -4.61 10.36 1.89
C ASP A 112 -5.46 11.49 2.50
N THR A 113 -4.86 12.57 3.02
CA THR A 113 -5.59 13.83 3.31
C THR A 113 -5.46 14.88 2.21
N GLY A 114 -4.53 14.71 1.27
CA GLY A 114 -4.17 15.72 0.26
C GLY A 114 -3.50 16.97 0.85
N ASN A 115 -3.02 16.89 2.09
CA ASN A 115 -2.50 18.01 2.86
C ASN A 115 -1.02 17.82 3.23
N PHE A 116 -0.40 18.89 3.74
CA PHE A 116 0.93 18.84 4.36
C PHE A 116 0.78 19.03 5.87
N ARG A 117 1.20 18.04 6.67
CA ARG A 117 1.05 18.07 8.14
C ARG A 117 2.18 17.32 8.85
N PRO A 118 2.45 17.60 10.15
CA PRO A 118 3.19 16.67 11.00
C PRO A 118 2.42 15.34 11.11
N ILE A 119 3.14 14.23 11.18
CA ILE A 119 2.57 12.89 11.30
C ILE A 119 3.04 12.26 12.61
N THR A 120 2.11 11.99 13.53
CA THR A 120 2.42 11.26 14.76
C THR A 120 2.14 9.78 14.57
N ILE A 121 3.19 8.96 14.63
CA ILE A 121 3.09 7.49 14.67
C ILE A 121 2.90 7.07 16.13
N PRO A 122 1.87 6.27 16.49
CA PRO A 122 1.59 5.92 17.89
C PRO A 122 2.67 5.10 18.57
N ARG A 123 3.40 4.28 17.81
CA ARG A 123 4.42 3.33 18.27
C ARG A 123 5.60 3.37 17.32
N TRP A 124 6.73 3.89 17.77
CA TRP A 124 7.94 4.08 16.96
C TRP A 124 9.08 3.23 17.53
N PRO A 125 9.51 2.15 16.84
CA PRO A 125 10.64 1.34 17.28
C PRO A 125 11.92 2.16 17.41
N ALA A 126 12.68 1.93 18.48
CA ALA A 126 13.90 2.68 18.78
C ALA A 126 15.02 2.49 17.73
N ASP A 127 14.94 1.40 16.95
CA ASP A 127 15.86 0.95 15.93
C ASP A 127 15.51 1.39 14.49
N VAL A 128 14.42 2.16 14.29
CA VAL A 128 14.05 2.66 12.95
C VAL A 128 15.21 3.42 12.31
N VAL A 129 15.66 2.91 11.16
CA VAL A 129 16.60 3.53 10.24
C VAL A 129 15.98 3.56 8.84
N ALA A 130 16.26 4.60 8.08
CA ALA A 130 15.82 4.71 6.69
C ALA A 130 16.90 4.16 5.74
N ALA A 131 16.47 3.64 4.59
CA ALA A 131 17.37 3.21 3.52
C ALA A 131 18.37 4.32 3.13
N SER A 132 19.61 3.97 2.80
CA SER A 132 20.69 4.95 2.61
C SER A 132 20.53 5.84 1.38
N GLY A 133 19.76 5.39 0.39
CA GLY A 133 19.59 6.05 -0.90
C GLY A 133 18.86 7.39 -0.85
N ALA A 134 18.65 7.96 -2.05
CA ALA A 134 17.91 9.21 -2.20
C ALA A 134 16.47 9.12 -1.65
N ASP A 135 15.86 7.95 -1.78
CA ASP A 135 14.44 7.73 -1.48
C ASP A 135 14.14 7.48 0.00
N GLY A 136 15.16 7.16 0.83
CA GLY A 136 15.04 7.09 2.29
C GLY A 136 13.79 6.37 2.79
N HIS A 137 13.50 5.19 2.23
CA HIS A 137 12.34 4.40 2.61
C HIS A 137 12.49 3.78 4.00
N ALA A 138 11.37 3.67 4.70
CA ALA A 138 11.24 2.94 5.95
C ALA A 138 9.78 2.51 6.13
N GLU A 139 9.57 1.30 6.66
CA GLU A 139 8.26 0.73 6.94
C GLU A 139 8.16 0.36 8.42
N ILE A 140 7.16 0.89 9.12
CA ILE A 140 6.86 0.50 10.50
C ILE A 140 5.52 -0.23 10.49
N ILE A 141 5.54 -1.53 10.79
CA ILE A 141 4.33 -2.33 10.96
C ILE A 141 3.94 -2.29 12.44
N ASP A 142 2.91 -1.51 12.76
CA ASP A 142 2.28 -1.51 14.08
C ASP A 142 1.24 -2.64 14.15
N THR A 143 1.64 -3.74 14.79
CA THR A 143 0.79 -4.93 14.98
C THR A 143 -0.33 -4.72 16.01
N VAL A 144 -0.32 -3.61 16.74
CA VAL A 144 -1.35 -3.26 17.74
C VAL A 144 -2.47 -2.42 17.13
N SER A 145 -2.16 -1.54 16.17
CA SER A 145 -3.17 -0.82 15.37
C SER A 145 -3.57 -1.54 14.07
N GLY A 146 -2.78 -2.52 13.62
CA GLY A 146 -3.01 -3.21 12.35
C GLY A 146 -2.63 -2.35 11.14
N VAL A 147 -1.63 -1.46 11.27
CA VAL A 147 -1.25 -0.48 10.25
C VAL A 147 0.20 -0.70 9.80
N VAL A 148 0.42 -0.57 8.50
CA VAL A 148 1.74 -0.38 7.89
C VAL A 148 1.92 1.12 7.64
N HIS A 149 2.89 1.73 8.32
CA HIS A 149 3.31 3.12 8.14
C HIS A 149 4.48 3.17 7.15
N SER A 150 4.33 3.90 6.05
CA SER A 150 5.23 3.87 4.91
C SER A 150 5.73 5.28 4.59
N PHE A 151 7.05 5.47 4.50
CA PHE A 151 7.68 6.79 4.34
C PHE A 151 8.52 6.92 3.06
N TYR A 152 8.51 8.12 2.49
CA TYR A 152 9.45 8.54 1.44
C TYR A 152 10.31 9.72 1.92
N GLN A 153 11.62 9.52 1.76
CA GLN A 153 12.74 10.34 2.20
C GLN A 153 12.74 10.64 3.69
N LEU A 154 12.47 9.63 4.52
CA LEU A 154 12.63 9.70 5.96
C LEU A 154 14.12 9.91 6.29
N LYS A 155 14.47 11.01 6.96
CA LYS A 155 15.84 11.32 7.40
C LYS A 155 15.83 11.96 8.78
N LYS A 156 16.78 11.58 9.63
CA LYS A 156 16.98 12.19 10.96
C LYS A 156 17.92 13.40 10.82
N VAL A 157 17.37 14.60 10.98
CA VAL A 157 18.07 15.88 10.76
C VAL A 157 18.00 16.70 12.05
N ASN A 158 19.16 17.13 12.57
CA ASN A 158 19.28 17.91 13.81
C ASN A 158 18.47 17.30 14.98
N GLY A 159 18.56 15.98 15.13
CA GLY A 159 17.86 15.18 16.14
C GLY A 159 16.39 14.84 15.82
N LYS A 160 15.75 15.52 14.87
CA LYS A 160 14.32 15.34 14.52
C LYS A 160 14.13 14.41 13.33
N TRP A 161 13.05 13.64 13.30
CA TRP A 161 12.66 12.88 12.12
C TRP A 161 11.93 13.77 11.11
N THR A 162 12.41 13.77 9.87
CA THR A 162 11.86 14.53 8.74
C THR A 162 11.49 13.59 7.61
N ALA A 163 10.43 13.87 6.84
CA ALA A 163 10.07 13.11 5.65
C ALA A 163 9.55 14.03 4.53
N THR A 164 9.61 13.57 3.27
CA THR A 164 8.90 14.24 2.16
C THR A 164 7.44 13.82 2.16
N MET A 165 7.17 12.52 2.28
CA MET A 165 5.81 11.97 2.21
C MET A 165 5.63 10.83 3.23
N TYR A 166 4.39 10.72 3.72
CA TYR A 166 3.89 9.60 4.52
C TYR A 166 2.66 9.03 3.84
N SER A 167 2.50 7.72 3.92
CA SER A 167 1.30 6.99 3.51
C SER A 167 1.15 5.76 4.40
N TRP A 168 -0.01 5.13 4.36
CA TRP A 168 -0.31 3.99 5.21
C TRP A 168 -1.24 3.00 4.52
N THR A 169 -1.24 1.75 4.98
CA THR A 169 -2.23 0.74 4.58
C THR A 169 -2.55 -0.19 5.74
N LYS A 170 -3.68 -0.89 5.68
CA LYS A 170 -4.08 -1.90 6.68
C LYS A 170 -3.19 -3.15 6.53
N LEU A 171 -2.68 -3.68 7.65
CA LEU A 171 -1.78 -4.83 7.68
C LEU A 171 -2.46 -6.12 7.21
N ASP A 172 -3.74 -6.30 7.55
CA ASP A 172 -4.63 -7.33 7.02
C ASP A 172 -5.31 -6.92 5.68
N GLY A 173 -4.90 -5.79 5.11
CA GLY A 173 -5.53 -5.17 3.97
C GLY A 173 -5.11 -5.76 2.62
N ARG A 174 -5.18 -4.90 1.60
CA ARG A 174 -4.87 -5.24 0.20
C ARG A 174 -3.37 -5.31 -0.08
N GLY A 175 -2.56 -4.49 0.58
CA GLY A 175 -1.17 -4.19 0.20
C GLY A 175 -1.01 -3.41 -1.11
N PHE A 176 -2.12 -3.09 -1.77
CA PHE A 176 -2.23 -2.13 -2.87
C PHE A 176 -3.17 -1.01 -2.47
N GLY A 177 -3.04 0.15 -3.10
CA GLY A 177 -4.08 1.18 -3.03
C GLY A 177 -5.42 0.67 -3.55
N ASN A 178 -6.51 1.24 -3.04
CA ASN A 178 -7.81 1.14 -3.70
C ASN A 178 -8.06 2.40 -4.58
N PRO A 179 -8.95 2.33 -5.60
CA PRO A 179 -9.09 3.40 -6.60
C PRO A 179 -9.51 4.77 -6.03
N ALA A 180 -10.01 4.81 -4.79
CA ALA A 180 -10.43 6.04 -4.13
C ALA A 180 -9.29 6.81 -3.42
N HIS A 181 -8.13 6.19 -3.16
CA HIS A 181 -6.94 6.87 -2.61
C HIS A 181 -5.92 7.17 -3.72
N TRP A 182 -5.09 8.20 -3.55
CA TRP A 182 -3.98 8.46 -4.48
C TRP A 182 -2.80 7.51 -4.21
N SER A 183 -2.49 7.28 -2.94
CA SER A 183 -1.49 6.29 -2.50
C SER A 183 -1.88 5.67 -1.17
N GLN A 184 -1.50 4.41 -0.97
CA GLN A 184 -1.50 3.73 0.32
C GLN A 184 -0.10 3.17 0.67
N GLY A 185 0.94 3.87 0.20
CA GLY A 185 2.34 3.67 0.62
C GLY A 185 3.35 4.59 -0.07
N ALA A 186 4.64 4.34 0.10
CA ALA A 186 5.70 5.25 -0.33
C ALA A 186 6.23 5.04 -1.76
N ARG A 187 5.95 3.89 -2.41
CA ARG A 187 6.42 3.59 -3.78
C ARG A 187 5.64 4.34 -4.86
N SER A 188 6.24 4.49 -6.04
CA SER A 188 5.66 5.20 -7.19
C SER A 188 4.28 4.68 -7.61
N SER A 189 4.04 3.37 -7.54
CA SER A 189 2.73 2.73 -7.82
C SER A 189 1.63 2.99 -6.77
N GLY A 190 1.98 3.58 -5.62
CA GLY A 190 1.08 3.81 -4.50
C GLY A 190 1.02 2.68 -3.45
N VAL A 191 2.02 1.80 -3.40
CA VAL A 191 2.11 0.67 -2.45
C VAL A 191 3.13 0.90 -1.33
N ALA A 192 2.92 0.25 -0.19
CA ALA A 192 3.86 0.23 0.93
C ALA A 192 5.16 -0.50 0.53
N THR A 193 6.34 -0.05 0.96
CA THR A 193 7.59 -0.59 0.39
C THR A 193 7.91 -2.02 0.87
N THR A 194 7.27 -2.48 1.95
CA THR A 194 7.23 -3.88 2.40
C THR A 194 6.41 -4.80 1.50
N ALA A 195 5.57 -4.26 0.62
CA ALA A 195 4.68 -5.05 -0.21
C ALA A 195 5.48 -5.71 -1.35
N GLY A 196 5.46 -7.05 -1.40
CA GLY A 196 6.26 -7.85 -2.34
C GLY A 196 7.77 -7.90 -2.05
N LEU A 197 8.22 -7.30 -0.95
CA LEU A 197 9.62 -7.34 -0.50
C LEU A 197 10.00 -8.76 -0.07
N ILE A 198 11.11 -9.32 -0.57
CA ILE A 198 11.64 -10.58 -0.04
C ILE A 198 12.13 -10.32 1.39
N ARG A 199 11.51 -10.97 2.39
CA ARG A 199 11.83 -10.72 3.80
C ARG A 199 13.00 -11.57 4.28
N LEU A 200 13.75 -11.04 5.26
CA LEU A 200 14.91 -11.70 5.90
C LEU A 200 14.62 -13.17 6.28
N HIS A 201 13.45 -13.40 6.89
CA HIS A 201 13.03 -14.69 7.42
C HIS A 201 12.59 -15.71 6.34
N GLU A 202 12.46 -15.30 5.08
CA GLU A 202 12.09 -16.18 3.96
C GLU A 202 13.29 -16.60 3.12
N ILE A 203 14.46 -15.98 3.27
CA ILE A 203 15.62 -16.26 2.40
C ILE A 203 16.12 -17.70 2.58
N ASN A 204 16.16 -18.18 3.83
CA ASN A 204 16.68 -19.49 4.22
C ASN A 204 15.61 -20.38 4.89
N ASP A 205 14.35 -20.24 4.49
CA ASP A 205 13.20 -21.00 5.02
C ASP A 205 13.08 -22.46 4.51
N ASN A 206 13.99 -22.88 3.62
CA ASN A 206 14.00 -24.15 2.90
C ASN A 206 12.77 -24.41 1.99
N LEU A 207 12.07 -23.37 1.53
CA LEU A 207 10.99 -23.45 0.55
C LEU A 207 11.46 -23.07 -0.86
N ASP A 208 10.99 -23.82 -1.88
CA ASP A 208 11.26 -23.55 -3.30
C ASP A 208 10.64 -22.27 -3.86
N THR A 209 9.84 -21.53 -3.07
CA THR A 209 9.18 -20.28 -3.46
C THR A 209 9.06 -19.33 -2.27
N TYR A 210 9.10 -18.02 -2.54
CA TYR A 210 8.52 -17.02 -1.63
C TYR A 210 6.99 -17.10 -1.75
N ARG A 211 6.25 -16.95 -0.66
CA ARG A 211 4.80 -17.29 -0.63
C ARG A 211 3.88 -16.12 -1.01
N HIS A 212 4.42 -15.19 -1.80
CA HIS A 212 3.79 -13.98 -2.30
C HIS A 212 4.39 -13.59 -3.67
N ALA A 213 3.73 -12.68 -4.39
CA ALA A 213 4.28 -12.03 -5.58
C ALA A 213 5.37 -11.02 -5.20
N LEU A 214 6.40 -10.89 -6.03
CA LEU A 214 7.56 -10.05 -5.73
C LEU A 214 7.33 -8.58 -6.13
N ALA A 215 7.99 -7.65 -5.46
CA ALA A 215 8.10 -6.27 -5.89
C ALA A 215 9.19 -6.15 -6.96
N MET A 216 8.89 -5.48 -8.08
CA MET A 216 9.82 -5.21 -9.16
C MET A 216 9.77 -3.75 -9.60
N SER A 217 10.92 -3.18 -9.98
CA SER A 217 10.98 -1.92 -10.72
C SER A 217 11.64 -2.11 -12.07
N LEU A 218 11.25 -1.26 -13.03
CA LEU A 218 11.69 -1.30 -14.41
C LEU A 218 12.25 0.08 -14.83
N PRO A 219 13.14 0.13 -15.84
CA PRO A 219 13.70 1.39 -16.30
C PRO A 219 12.72 2.13 -17.22
N GLY A 220 12.93 3.45 -17.37
CA GLY A 220 11.99 4.34 -18.07
C GLY A 220 11.69 3.97 -19.53
N HIS A 221 12.61 3.29 -20.23
CA HIS A 221 12.39 2.80 -21.59
C HIS A 221 11.59 1.49 -21.68
N THR A 222 11.37 0.80 -20.57
CA THR A 222 10.45 -0.36 -20.48
C THR A 222 9.06 0.09 -19.98
N LEU A 223 9.01 1.07 -19.08
CA LEU A 223 7.77 1.60 -18.51
C LEU A 223 6.90 2.40 -19.48
N ALA A 224 5.58 2.36 -19.28
CA ALA A 224 4.61 3.22 -19.95
C ALA A 224 4.69 4.68 -19.48
N ASN A 225 4.16 5.63 -20.29
CA ASN A 225 4.41 7.06 -20.11
C ASN A 225 3.19 7.95 -19.78
N GLY A 226 1.98 7.40 -19.78
CA GLY A 226 0.74 8.15 -19.55
C GLY A 226 0.25 8.96 -20.75
N ILE A 227 0.92 8.89 -21.90
CA ILE A 227 0.58 9.63 -23.14
C ILE A 227 0.08 8.65 -24.21
N SER A 228 0.90 7.67 -24.59
CA SER A 228 0.53 6.63 -25.58
C SER A 228 -0.04 5.38 -24.93
N HIS A 229 0.38 5.10 -23.70
CA HIS A 229 -0.07 3.99 -22.85
C HIS A 229 -0.23 4.53 -21.42
N PRO A 230 -1.22 4.10 -20.63
CA PRO A 230 -1.37 4.58 -19.25
C PRO A 230 -0.11 4.28 -18.43
N SER A 231 0.40 5.25 -17.67
CA SER A 231 1.63 5.06 -16.86
C SER A 231 1.43 4.09 -15.69
N TYR A 232 0.19 3.92 -15.25
CA TYR A 232 -0.22 2.94 -14.25
C TYR A 232 -1.61 2.39 -14.55
N ILE A 233 -1.87 1.15 -14.11
CA ILE A 233 -3.17 0.47 -14.16
C ILE A 233 -3.51 -0.11 -12.79
N TYR A 234 -4.79 -0.30 -12.49
CA TYR A 234 -5.19 -1.00 -11.27
C TYR A 234 -4.54 -2.40 -11.22
N PRO A 235 -3.84 -2.79 -10.15
CA PRO A 235 -3.96 -2.29 -8.76
C PRO A 235 -3.07 -1.11 -8.34
N ALA A 236 -2.22 -0.56 -9.20
CA ALA A 236 -1.54 0.70 -8.91
C ALA A 236 -2.54 1.88 -8.95
N THR A 237 -2.29 2.90 -8.12
CA THR A 237 -3.18 4.08 -7.98
C THR A 237 -2.53 5.39 -8.38
N THR A 238 -1.21 5.39 -8.59
CA THR A 238 -0.41 6.53 -9.03
C THR A 238 0.85 6.05 -9.78
N ALA A 239 1.60 7.00 -10.33
CA ALA A 239 2.97 6.84 -10.84
C ALA A 239 3.76 8.14 -10.58
N ASP A 240 5.05 8.14 -10.90
CA ASP A 240 5.87 9.34 -10.84
C ASP A 240 5.26 10.50 -11.64
N THR A 241 5.40 11.73 -11.14
CA THR A 241 5.12 12.95 -11.92
C THR A 241 6.01 13.04 -13.18
N SER A 242 7.17 12.36 -13.16
CA SER A 242 8.10 12.24 -14.28
C SER A 242 7.77 11.10 -15.27
N ALA A 243 6.68 10.33 -15.07
CA ALA A 243 6.35 9.19 -15.93
C ALA A 243 6.18 9.57 -17.42
N HIS A 244 5.82 10.81 -17.72
CA HIS A 244 5.76 11.37 -19.08
C HIS A 244 7.09 11.30 -19.86
N GLN A 245 8.22 11.07 -19.16
CA GLN A 245 9.56 10.90 -19.72
C GLN A 245 9.85 9.46 -20.17
N ASN A 246 8.98 8.50 -19.82
CA ASN A 246 9.15 7.10 -20.18
C ASN A 246 8.91 6.86 -21.69
N THR A 247 9.48 5.78 -22.22
CA THR A 247 9.43 5.44 -23.67
C THR A 247 9.12 3.96 -23.93
N GLY A 248 8.67 3.23 -22.92
CA GLY A 248 8.17 1.87 -23.02
C GLY A 248 6.64 1.78 -23.01
N VAL A 249 6.15 0.60 -22.59
CA VAL A 249 4.74 0.22 -22.70
C VAL A 249 4.18 -0.50 -21.46
N ILE A 250 5.04 -0.94 -20.53
CA ILE A 250 4.61 -1.71 -19.34
C ILE A 250 4.17 -0.73 -18.24
N PRO A 251 2.90 -0.71 -17.80
CA PRO A 251 2.43 0.20 -16.77
C PRO A 251 2.87 -0.23 -15.36
N LEU A 252 2.96 0.72 -14.42
CA LEU A 252 2.95 0.36 -13.00
C LEU A 252 1.64 -0.36 -12.65
N GLY A 253 1.71 -1.35 -11.76
CA GLY A 253 0.60 -2.24 -11.46
C GLY A 253 0.50 -3.46 -12.39
N ALA A 254 1.23 -3.50 -13.51
CA ALA A 254 1.36 -4.72 -14.30
C ALA A 254 1.97 -5.85 -13.46
N ARG A 255 1.51 -7.09 -13.71
CA ARG A 255 2.10 -8.31 -13.12
C ARG A 255 2.92 -9.00 -14.21
N LEU A 256 4.22 -9.15 -14.00
CA LEU A 256 5.10 -9.93 -14.86
C LEU A 256 5.22 -11.36 -14.33
N MET A 257 5.26 -12.35 -15.22
CA MET A 257 5.50 -13.75 -14.88
C MET A 257 6.47 -14.41 -15.85
N LEU A 258 7.12 -15.47 -15.39
CA LEU A 258 7.80 -16.44 -16.25
C LEU A 258 6.77 -17.48 -16.76
N PRO A 259 6.89 -17.95 -18.01
CA PRO A 259 6.00 -18.99 -18.52
C PRO A 259 6.16 -20.31 -17.77
N ALA A 260 5.12 -21.13 -17.74
CA ALA A 260 5.14 -22.44 -17.07
C ALA A 260 6.25 -23.37 -17.60
N SER A 261 6.62 -23.21 -18.88
CA SER A 261 7.70 -23.92 -19.56
C SER A 261 9.12 -23.43 -19.24
N PHE A 262 9.29 -22.32 -18.50
CA PHE A 262 10.61 -21.83 -18.14
C PHE A 262 11.34 -22.84 -17.23
N ASP A 263 12.51 -23.31 -17.64
CA ASP A 263 13.31 -24.21 -16.82
C ASP A 263 14.06 -23.45 -15.71
N ALA A 264 13.45 -23.47 -14.52
CA ALA A 264 14.06 -22.94 -13.30
C ALA A 264 15.11 -23.90 -12.72
N THR A 265 15.18 -25.18 -13.13
CA THR A 265 16.15 -26.15 -12.58
C THR A 265 17.55 -25.95 -13.17
N ALA A 266 17.63 -25.49 -14.43
CA ALA A 266 18.89 -25.17 -15.11
C ALA A 266 19.56 -23.85 -14.67
N LEU A 267 19.03 -23.13 -13.67
CA LEU A 267 19.68 -21.94 -13.12
C LEU A 267 20.71 -22.33 -12.05
N SER A 268 21.87 -21.67 -12.07
CA SER A 268 23.07 -22.00 -11.31
C SER A 268 22.87 -22.04 -9.78
N THR A 269 22.30 -21.00 -9.18
CA THR A 269 22.21 -20.86 -7.71
C THR A 269 20.82 -21.24 -7.15
N PRO A 270 20.74 -21.89 -5.97
CA PRO A 270 19.44 -22.17 -5.30
C PRO A 270 18.56 -20.92 -5.15
N GLN A 271 19.18 -19.76 -4.89
CA GLN A 271 18.52 -18.46 -4.78
C GLN A 271 17.82 -18.09 -6.10
N LEU A 272 18.52 -18.17 -7.24
CA LEU A 272 17.92 -17.95 -8.56
C LEU A 272 16.78 -18.94 -8.86
N ARG A 273 16.93 -20.22 -8.47
CA ARG A 273 15.88 -21.23 -8.63
C ARG A 273 14.63 -20.88 -7.82
N LYS A 274 14.77 -20.50 -6.55
CA LYS A 274 13.67 -20.03 -5.69
C LYS A 274 12.97 -18.79 -6.28
N ILE A 275 13.75 -17.82 -6.77
CA ILE A 275 13.22 -16.61 -7.41
C ILE A 275 12.46 -16.96 -8.70
N ALA A 276 13.02 -17.79 -9.58
CA ALA A 276 12.36 -18.19 -10.83
C ALA A 276 11.08 -19.00 -10.58
N ASN A 277 11.09 -19.95 -9.65
CA ASN A 277 9.89 -20.67 -9.22
C ASN A 277 8.81 -19.71 -8.68
N THR A 278 9.22 -18.69 -7.91
CA THR A 278 8.30 -17.64 -7.43
C THR A 278 7.75 -16.82 -8.60
N LEU A 279 8.58 -16.45 -9.57
CA LEU A 279 8.15 -15.72 -10.78
C LEU A 279 7.25 -16.55 -11.72
N LYS A 280 7.34 -17.89 -11.67
CA LYS A 280 6.42 -18.83 -12.37
C LYS A 280 5.09 -19.03 -11.63
N GLN A 281 5.07 -18.97 -10.30
CA GLN A 281 3.88 -19.29 -9.50
C GLN A 281 3.09 -18.07 -9.02
N TYR A 282 3.80 -16.99 -8.68
CA TYR A 282 3.24 -15.72 -8.23
C TYR A 282 3.62 -14.56 -9.15
N GLY A 283 4.79 -14.57 -9.81
CA GLY A 283 5.25 -13.42 -10.60
C GLY A 283 5.76 -12.26 -9.74
N ALA A 284 5.92 -11.11 -10.38
CA ALA A 284 6.25 -9.84 -9.73
C ALA A 284 5.32 -8.72 -10.20
N TYR A 285 5.02 -7.77 -9.33
CA TYR A 285 4.32 -6.54 -9.71
C TYR A 285 5.31 -5.41 -9.97
N VAL A 286 5.09 -4.70 -11.06
CA VAL A 286 5.82 -3.48 -11.43
C VAL A 286 5.34 -2.35 -10.51
N VAL A 287 6.11 -2.06 -9.47
CA VAL A 287 5.74 -1.10 -8.41
C VAL A 287 6.48 0.23 -8.49
N ASP A 288 7.58 0.30 -9.23
CA ASP A 288 8.43 1.48 -9.24
C ASP A 288 9.25 1.67 -10.53
N ARG A 289 9.82 2.86 -10.67
CA ARG A 289 10.83 3.19 -11.69
C ARG A 289 12.23 2.91 -11.14
N ASN A 290 13.12 2.41 -11.99
CA ASN A 290 14.56 2.49 -11.76
C ASN A 290 15.24 3.28 -12.90
N TYR A 291 16.57 3.44 -12.81
CA TYR A 291 17.31 4.23 -13.79
C TYR A 291 17.40 3.53 -15.16
N ASP A 292 18.19 2.45 -15.25
CA ASP A 292 18.49 1.73 -16.50
C ASP A 292 18.67 0.21 -16.29
N THR A 293 18.51 -0.28 -15.05
CA THR A 293 18.64 -1.70 -14.70
C THR A 293 17.41 -2.44 -15.21
N ALA A 294 17.57 -3.36 -16.17
CA ALA A 294 16.46 -4.02 -16.87
C ALA A 294 15.29 -4.44 -15.97
N PHE A 295 15.58 -5.08 -14.82
CA PHE A 295 14.70 -5.07 -13.65
C PHE A 295 15.50 -5.00 -12.36
N ARG A 296 14.90 -4.47 -11.28
CA ARG A 296 15.33 -4.72 -9.89
C ARG A 296 14.22 -5.42 -9.11
N ILE A 297 14.56 -6.47 -8.36
CA ILE A 297 13.71 -7.08 -7.33
C ILE A 297 14.29 -6.73 -5.95
N TYR A 298 13.42 -6.48 -4.98
CA TYR A 298 13.79 -5.90 -3.70
C TYR A 298 13.88 -6.94 -2.57
N VAL A 299 14.97 -6.91 -1.80
CA VAL A 299 15.19 -7.72 -0.59
C VAL A 299 15.33 -6.82 0.63
N GLU A 300 14.83 -7.25 1.80
CA GLU A 300 14.83 -6.45 3.04
C GLU A 300 16.24 -6.03 3.50
N ASN A 301 16.46 -4.72 3.72
CA ASN A 301 17.76 -4.19 4.16
C ASN A 301 18.23 -4.89 5.45
N GLY A 302 19.48 -5.32 5.47
CA GLY A 302 20.08 -6.07 6.57
C GLY A 302 20.02 -7.59 6.35
N ALA A 303 19.40 -8.06 5.27
CA ALA A 303 19.51 -9.43 4.80
C ALA A 303 20.95 -9.84 4.43
N SER A 304 21.81 -8.87 4.07
CA SER A 304 23.13 -9.15 3.49
C SER A 304 23.02 -10.05 2.26
N PHE A 305 21.98 -9.83 1.46
CA PHE A 305 21.59 -10.72 0.38
C PHE A 305 22.44 -10.45 -0.86
N ASN A 306 23.13 -11.48 -1.32
CA ASN A 306 23.89 -11.40 -2.56
C ASN A 306 23.53 -12.56 -3.49
N ILE A 307 23.08 -12.21 -4.70
CA ILE A 307 22.79 -13.17 -5.77
C ILE A 307 24.08 -13.76 -6.38
N MET A 308 25.22 -13.07 -6.19
CA MET A 308 26.55 -13.53 -6.57
C MET A 308 27.17 -14.41 -5.47
N PRO A 309 27.55 -15.67 -5.76
CA PRO A 309 28.18 -16.56 -4.78
C PRO A 309 29.40 -15.93 -4.11
N ASN A 310 29.44 -15.97 -2.78
CA ASN A 310 30.48 -15.36 -1.94
C ASN A 310 30.72 -13.85 -2.18
N GLY A 311 29.76 -13.16 -2.82
CA GLY A 311 29.92 -11.76 -3.26
C GLY A 311 30.83 -11.56 -4.47
N VAL A 312 31.28 -12.64 -5.13
CA VAL A 312 32.19 -12.60 -6.27
C VAL A 312 31.43 -12.71 -7.59
N TRP A 313 31.72 -11.81 -8.53
CA TRP A 313 31.09 -11.77 -9.86
C TRP A 313 31.09 -13.13 -10.56
N ASN A 314 29.91 -13.57 -11.00
CA ASN A 314 29.71 -14.88 -11.59
C ASN A 314 28.96 -14.79 -12.93
N THR A 315 29.62 -15.20 -14.02
CA THR A 315 29.07 -15.09 -15.38
C THR A 315 27.90 -16.01 -15.66
N ALA A 316 27.77 -17.14 -14.96
CA ALA A 316 26.59 -18.01 -15.06
C ALA A 316 25.36 -17.35 -14.42
N VAL A 317 25.52 -16.72 -13.26
CA VAL A 317 24.47 -15.93 -12.59
C VAL A 317 24.00 -14.77 -13.49
N VAL A 318 24.92 -14.07 -14.16
CA VAL A 318 24.59 -13.04 -15.16
C VAL A 318 23.77 -13.61 -16.32
N GLY A 319 24.21 -14.75 -16.87
CA GLY A 319 23.47 -15.45 -17.94
C GLY A 319 22.06 -15.88 -17.50
N ASP A 320 21.91 -16.33 -16.26
CA ASP A 320 20.63 -16.75 -15.68
C ASP A 320 19.68 -15.58 -15.43
N LEU A 321 20.20 -14.45 -14.93
CA LEU A 321 19.43 -13.20 -14.80
C LEU A 321 18.95 -12.70 -16.18
N GLU A 322 19.77 -12.84 -17.22
CA GLU A 322 19.38 -12.55 -18.60
C GLU A 322 18.34 -13.52 -19.17
N LYS A 323 18.40 -14.83 -18.85
CA LYS A 323 17.33 -15.79 -19.18
C LYS A 323 16.02 -15.38 -18.55
N ILE A 324 16.02 -15.00 -17.26
CA ILE A 324 14.84 -14.52 -16.54
C ILE A 324 14.29 -13.26 -17.21
N ARG A 325 15.14 -12.24 -17.46
CA ARG A 325 14.74 -11.00 -18.13
C ARG A 325 14.11 -11.28 -19.50
N ALA A 326 14.74 -12.11 -20.32
CA ALA A 326 14.27 -12.46 -21.66
C ALA A 326 12.95 -13.23 -21.67
N ALA A 327 12.60 -13.93 -20.59
CA ALA A 327 11.37 -14.74 -20.48
C ALA A 327 10.22 -14.08 -19.71
N LEU A 328 10.46 -12.99 -18.97
CA LEU A 328 9.40 -12.24 -18.27
C LEU A 328 8.44 -11.55 -19.25
N ARG A 329 7.13 -11.78 -19.10
CA ARG A 329 6.05 -11.14 -19.87
C ARG A 329 4.92 -10.68 -18.95
N GLU A 330 4.18 -9.67 -19.39
CA GLU A 330 2.96 -9.20 -18.71
C GLU A 330 1.87 -10.28 -18.70
N VAL A 331 1.18 -10.45 -17.56
CA VAL A 331 -0.04 -11.25 -17.45
C VAL A 331 -1.21 -10.42 -17.98
N VAL A 332 -1.72 -10.77 -19.15
CA VAL A 332 -2.81 -10.01 -19.81
C VAL A 332 -4.20 -10.48 -19.38
N SER A 333 -4.34 -11.74 -18.95
CA SER A 333 -5.57 -12.26 -18.34
C SER A 333 -5.31 -13.52 -17.50
N VAL A 334 -6.29 -13.91 -16.69
CA VAL A 334 -6.28 -15.14 -15.88
C VAL A 334 -7.69 -15.74 -15.86
N SER A 335 -7.81 -17.08 -15.84
CA SER A 335 -9.11 -17.75 -15.69
C SER A 335 -9.73 -17.54 -14.29
N GLY A 336 -8.89 -17.23 -13.31
CA GLY A 336 -9.26 -16.99 -11.93
C GLY A 336 -8.01 -17.02 -11.06
N TRP A 337 -8.18 -17.36 -9.78
CA TRP A 337 -7.11 -17.30 -8.80
C TRP A 337 -7.23 -18.39 -7.73
N SER A 338 -6.10 -18.73 -7.11
CA SER A 338 -6.06 -19.42 -5.82
C SER A 338 -5.57 -18.42 -4.77
N ASN A 339 -6.30 -18.26 -3.66
CA ASN A 339 -5.87 -17.40 -2.57
C ASN A 339 -4.74 -18.04 -1.75
N GLY A 340 -4.16 -17.29 -0.82
CA GLY A 340 -3.04 -17.73 0.01
C GLY A 340 -3.31 -18.95 0.90
N ASN A 341 -4.59 -19.30 1.10
CA ASN A 341 -5.03 -20.51 1.82
C ASN A 341 -5.35 -21.67 0.86
N GLY A 342 -5.02 -21.56 -0.43
CA GLY A 342 -5.30 -22.54 -1.48
C GLY A 342 -6.72 -22.46 -2.06
N VAL A 343 -7.61 -21.61 -1.52
CA VAL A 343 -9.02 -21.59 -1.90
C VAL A 343 -9.21 -20.86 -3.23
N ALA A 344 -9.90 -21.50 -4.17
CA ALA A 344 -10.24 -20.90 -5.45
C ALA A 344 -11.11 -19.63 -5.29
N ARG A 345 -10.82 -18.63 -6.12
CA ARG A 345 -11.56 -17.37 -6.23
C ARG A 345 -11.75 -17.02 -7.70
N ALA A 346 -12.99 -16.73 -8.08
CA ALA A 346 -13.29 -16.07 -9.35
C ALA A 346 -12.63 -14.68 -9.40
N ASN A 347 -12.49 -14.10 -10.60
CA ASN A 347 -11.88 -12.78 -10.75
C ASN A 347 -12.55 -11.71 -9.88
N ALA A 348 -13.89 -11.70 -9.77
CA ALA A 348 -14.64 -10.78 -8.91
C ALA A 348 -14.60 -11.12 -7.39
N ALA A 349 -13.94 -12.19 -6.96
CA ALA A 349 -14.05 -12.74 -5.60
C ALA A 349 -12.76 -12.63 -4.74
N ILE A 350 -11.71 -11.98 -5.25
CA ILE A 350 -10.55 -11.58 -4.44
C ILE A 350 -10.85 -10.28 -3.69
N ARG A 351 -10.16 -9.98 -2.57
CA ARG A 351 -10.16 -8.64 -1.95
C ARG A 351 -9.40 -7.60 -2.78
N SER A 352 -9.42 -7.71 -4.11
CA SER A 352 -9.31 -6.59 -5.05
C SER A 352 -10.69 -6.07 -5.47
N TRP A 353 -11.78 -6.72 -5.07
CA TRP A 353 -13.14 -6.43 -5.57
C TRP A 353 -14.12 -6.02 -4.45
N GLY A 354 -14.34 -6.86 -3.42
CA GLY A 354 -15.36 -6.66 -2.36
C GLY A 354 -15.50 -5.24 -1.77
N ASP A 355 -14.51 -4.76 -0.99
CA ASP A 355 -14.60 -3.45 -0.31
C ASP A 355 -13.79 -2.31 -0.96
N GLY A 356 -13.11 -2.58 -2.08
CA GLY A 356 -12.05 -1.70 -2.59
C GLY A 356 -11.81 -1.81 -4.09
N LYS A 357 -12.86 -2.19 -4.83
CA LYS A 357 -13.38 -1.26 -5.83
C LYS A 357 -14.47 -0.36 -5.21
N SER A 358 -14.33 0.07 -3.94
CA SER A 358 -14.94 1.34 -3.54
C SER A 358 -14.34 2.39 -4.45
N LEU A 359 -15.13 2.84 -5.42
CA LEU A 359 -14.75 3.91 -6.33
C LEU A 359 -14.82 5.25 -5.61
N LEU A 360 -15.62 5.30 -4.54
CA LEU A 360 -15.91 6.47 -3.73
C LEU A 360 -14.82 6.74 -2.70
N SER A 361 -14.35 7.98 -2.70
CA SER A 361 -13.43 8.57 -1.76
C SER A 361 -14.18 9.44 -0.76
N MET A 362 -13.87 9.29 0.52
CA MET A 362 -14.36 10.15 1.61
C MET A 362 -13.42 11.34 1.87
N ARG A 363 -12.35 11.49 1.08
CA ARG A 363 -11.26 12.46 1.23
C ARG A 363 -11.65 13.89 0.85
N GLY A 364 -10.83 14.85 1.27
CA GLY A 364 -11.02 16.28 1.00
C GLY A 364 -11.93 16.97 2.02
N ASP A 365 -12.16 18.26 1.83
CA ASP A 365 -12.83 19.10 2.82
C ASP A 365 -14.31 18.74 2.99
N TRP A 366 -14.74 18.63 4.25
CA TRP A 366 -16.14 18.49 4.64
C TRP A 366 -16.63 19.82 5.24
N GLN A 367 -17.62 20.43 4.59
CA GLN A 367 -18.14 21.76 4.91
C GLN A 367 -19.59 21.65 5.40
N THR A 368 -20.08 22.59 6.22
CA THR A 368 -21.51 22.62 6.55
C THR A 368 -22.33 23.01 5.32
N GLU A 369 -23.41 22.27 5.03
CA GLU A 369 -24.26 22.53 3.86
C GLU A 369 -24.74 24.00 3.81
N GLY A 370 -24.64 24.62 2.63
CA GLY A 370 -25.00 26.03 2.45
C GLY A 370 -23.95 27.04 2.92
N THR A 371 -22.77 26.60 3.38
CA THR A 371 -21.67 27.47 3.80
C THR A 371 -20.38 27.16 3.04
N SER A 372 -19.50 28.15 2.87
CA SER A 372 -18.12 27.97 2.42
C SER A 372 -17.14 27.68 3.56
N THR A 373 -17.63 27.62 4.81
CA THR A 373 -16.81 27.44 6.00
C THR A 373 -16.54 25.95 6.25
N VAL A 374 -15.26 25.58 6.33
CA VAL A 374 -14.85 24.25 6.79
C VAL A 374 -15.09 24.15 8.30
N VAL A 375 -16.25 23.59 8.67
CA VAL A 375 -16.69 23.46 10.06
C VAL A 375 -16.55 22.01 10.51
N THR A 376 -15.44 21.74 11.22
CA THR A 376 -15.20 20.61 12.16
C THR A 376 -15.47 19.17 11.69
N GLY A 377 -15.88 18.94 10.45
CA GLY A 377 -15.92 17.63 9.80
C GLY A 377 -14.52 17.18 9.42
N ALA A 378 -13.92 16.28 10.21
CA ALA A 378 -12.58 15.77 9.95
C ALA A 378 -12.66 14.44 9.20
N TYR A 379 -12.03 14.34 8.02
CA TYR A 379 -11.78 13.02 7.41
C TYR A 379 -10.71 12.29 8.22
N ASP A 380 -11.09 11.19 8.85
CA ASP A 380 -10.13 10.23 9.40
C ASP A 380 -9.70 9.27 8.30
N THR A 381 -8.41 9.35 7.99
CA THR A 381 -7.69 8.44 7.10
C THR A 381 -7.93 6.97 7.43
N TRP A 382 -7.84 6.55 8.70
CA TRP A 382 -7.72 5.13 9.04
C TRP A 382 -9.05 4.38 9.03
N THR A 383 -10.11 5.01 9.56
CA THR A 383 -11.49 4.53 9.38
C THR A 383 -12.07 4.86 8.01
N GLU A 384 -11.37 5.66 7.20
CA GLU A 384 -11.76 6.13 5.86
C GLU A 384 -13.13 6.84 5.89
N ALA A 385 -13.41 7.59 6.96
CA ALA A 385 -14.73 8.14 7.29
C ALA A 385 -14.66 9.65 7.62
N VAL A 386 -15.76 10.38 7.44
CA VAL A 386 -15.91 11.71 8.04
C VAL A 386 -16.36 11.57 9.49
N ALA A 387 -15.60 12.16 10.41
CA ALA A 387 -16.00 12.37 11.80
C ALA A 387 -16.92 13.59 11.88
N ILE A 388 -18.13 13.35 12.38
CA ILE A 388 -19.17 14.35 12.62
C ILE A 388 -19.13 14.72 14.11
N PRO A 389 -18.78 15.97 14.47
CA PRO A 389 -18.64 16.38 15.87
C PRO A 389 -19.96 16.30 16.64
N LYS A 390 -19.88 16.22 17.97
CA LYS A 390 -21.06 16.37 18.84
C LYS A 390 -21.61 17.79 18.73
N THR A 391 -22.91 17.89 18.53
CA THR A 391 -23.69 19.13 18.45
C THR A 391 -25.01 19.01 19.21
N ASP A 392 -25.65 20.14 19.50
CA ASP A 392 -26.99 20.26 20.08
C ASP A 392 -28.10 19.87 19.07
N ARG A 393 -27.89 20.22 17.81
CA ARG A 393 -28.77 19.95 16.66
C ARG A 393 -28.10 19.05 15.63
N LYS A 394 -28.88 18.35 14.81
CA LYS A 394 -28.34 17.61 13.66
C LYS A 394 -27.69 18.59 12.67
N ILE A 395 -26.50 18.27 12.19
CA ILE A 395 -25.81 19.00 11.10
C ILE A 395 -25.75 18.17 9.82
N THR A 396 -25.75 18.82 8.66
CA THR A 396 -25.31 18.22 7.39
C THR A 396 -23.89 18.69 7.08
N LEU A 397 -22.97 17.76 6.92
CA LEU A 397 -21.66 17.97 6.32
C LEU A 397 -21.69 17.51 4.86
N VAL A 398 -21.02 18.24 3.99
CA VAL A 398 -21.01 18.01 2.54
C VAL A 398 -19.58 17.97 2.03
N ASN A 399 -19.32 17.05 1.12
CA ASN A 399 -18.07 16.96 0.38
C ASN A 399 -18.38 17.09 -1.13
N TYR A 400 -17.76 18.11 -1.72
CA TYR A 400 -17.87 18.46 -3.14
C TYR A 400 -16.65 17.99 -3.96
N SER A 401 -15.80 17.13 -3.40
CA SER A 401 -14.70 16.55 -4.18
C SER A 401 -15.29 15.71 -5.31
N ASN A 402 -14.60 15.67 -6.46
CA ASN A 402 -14.91 14.72 -7.52
C ASN A 402 -14.44 13.31 -7.12
N GLY A 403 -14.85 12.86 -5.92
CA GLY A 403 -14.34 11.72 -5.17
C GLY A 403 -14.73 10.37 -5.74
N ILE A 404 -14.92 10.26 -7.06
CA ILE A 404 -14.86 8.97 -7.75
C ILE A 404 -13.47 8.77 -8.36
N SER A 405 -13.01 7.52 -8.43
CA SER A 405 -11.72 7.20 -9.03
C SER A 405 -11.56 7.71 -10.46
N ARG A 406 -10.31 7.97 -10.84
CA ARG A 406 -9.88 8.23 -12.21
C ARG A 406 -8.80 7.25 -12.70
N VAL A 407 -8.55 6.17 -11.94
CA VAL A 407 -7.58 5.12 -12.32
C VAL A 407 -8.09 4.39 -13.56
N SER A 408 -7.22 4.19 -14.56
CA SER A 408 -7.60 3.48 -15.79
C SER A 408 -8.09 2.04 -15.49
N GLY A 409 -9.19 1.63 -16.12
CA GLY A 409 -9.84 0.33 -15.88
C GLY A 409 -10.54 0.17 -14.52
N SER A 410 -10.61 1.21 -13.68
CA SER A 410 -11.35 1.16 -12.41
C SER A 410 -12.83 1.50 -12.56
N MET A 411 -13.17 2.44 -13.46
CA MET A 411 -14.52 2.99 -13.61
C MET A 411 -15.54 1.99 -14.19
N PRO A 412 -16.84 2.07 -13.80
CA PRO A 412 -17.88 1.23 -14.36
C PRO A 412 -18.21 1.62 -15.80
N ALA A 413 -18.77 0.68 -16.55
CA ALA A 413 -19.41 0.98 -17.82
C ALA A 413 -20.81 1.58 -17.57
N ALA A 414 -21.37 2.26 -18.57
CA ALA A 414 -22.76 2.69 -18.54
C ALA A 414 -23.69 1.47 -18.29
N LYS A 415 -24.66 1.63 -17.39
CA LYS A 415 -25.59 0.59 -16.93
C LYS A 415 -25.00 -0.57 -16.12
N THR A 416 -23.71 -0.56 -15.75
CA THR A 416 -23.18 -1.53 -14.77
C THR A 416 -23.99 -1.45 -13.47
N PRO A 417 -24.49 -2.55 -12.89
CA PRO A 417 -25.13 -2.55 -11.58
C PRO A 417 -24.16 -2.11 -10.49
N MET A 418 -24.61 -1.22 -9.59
CA MET A 418 -23.80 -0.60 -8.55
C MET A 418 -24.53 -0.63 -7.21
N ARG A 419 -23.80 -0.88 -6.12
CA ARG A 419 -24.28 -0.79 -4.75
C ARG A 419 -23.56 0.32 -4.00
N PHE A 420 -24.33 1.27 -3.47
CA PHE A 420 -23.86 2.23 -2.47
C PHE A 420 -24.30 1.77 -1.08
N THR A 421 -23.34 1.45 -0.19
CA THR A 421 -23.60 0.98 1.18
C THR A 421 -23.12 2.01 2.20
N ALA A 422 -23.93 2.27 3.22
CA ALA A 422 -23.62 3.16 4.32
C ALA A 422 -23.00 2.41 5.51
N VAL A 423 -21.87 2.92 6.01
CA VAL A 423 -21.24 2.49 7.26
C VAL A 423 -21.17 3.72 8.17
N THR A 424 -21.98 3.76 9.22
CA THR A 424 -22.14 4.93 10.08
C THR A 424 -22.24 4.54 11.56
N THR A 425 -22.01 5.51 12.46
CA THR A 425 -22.16 5.30 13.91
C THR A 425 -23.22 6.23 14.52
N SER A 426 -23.77 5.82 15.66
CA SER A 426 -24.88 6.51 16.35
C SER A 426 -26.07 6.76 15.40
N THR A 427 -26.58 7.99 15.31
CA THR A 427 -27.72 8.37 14.46
C THR A 427 -27.31 8.91 13.10
N ALA A 428 -26.04 8.71 12.68
CA ALA A 428 -25.54 9.28 11.45
C ALA A 428 -26.04 8.55 10.19
N THR A 429 -26.22 9.31 9.12
CA THR A 429 -26.62 8.82 7.79
C THR A 429 -25.71 9.40 6.71
N ILE A 430 -25.61 8.72 5.56
CA ILE A 430 -24.86 9.21 4.40
C ILE A 430 -25.68 9.07 3.11
N ARG A 431 -25.46 10.00 2.18
CA ARG A 431 -26.14 10.11 0.88
C ARG A 431 -25.11 10.31 -0.23
N LEU A 432 -25.23 9.51 -1.29
CA LEU A 432 -24.52 9.66 -2.54
C LEU A 432 -25.41 10.40 -3.55
N GLN A 433 -24.88 11.44 -4.16
CA GLN A 433 -25.45 12.05 -5.36
C GLN A 433 -24.45 12.00 -6.50
N LEU A 434 -24.91 11.64 -7.69
CA LEU A 434 -24.14 11.70 -8.94
C LEU A 434 -24.72 12.81 -9.82
N TRP A 435 -23.86 13.70 -10.31
CA TRP A 435 -24.27 14.89 -11.06
C TRP A 435 -23.59 14.92 -12.44
N ALA A 436 -24.35 15.27 -13.47
CA ALA A 436 -23.85 15.53 -14.83
C ALA A 436 -23.96 17.03 -15.10
N GLY A 437 -22.86 17.76 -14.85
CA GLY A 437 -22.91 19.22 -14.75
C GLY A 437 -23.89 19.65 -13.65
N ASN A 438 -24.91 20.43 -14.02
CA ASN A 438 -25.94 20.91 -13.10
C ASN A 438 -27.14 19.95 -12.95
N SER A 439 -27.18 18.82 -13.66
CA SER A 439 -28.28 17.86 -13.62
C SER A 439 -27.97 16.71 -12.65
N LEU A 440 -28.87 16.46 -11.68
CA LEU A 440 -28.81 15.30 -10.80
C LEU A 440 -29.10 14.02 -11.61
N ALA A 441 -28.11 13.15 -11.76
CA ALA A 441 -28.19 11.91 -12.53
C ALA A 441 -28.58 10.70 -11.68
N TYR A 442 -28.25 10.70 -10.38
CA TYR A 442 -28.67 9.70 -9.41
C TYR A 442 -28.59 10.25 -7.97
N ASP A 443 -29.43 9.73 -7.08
CA ASP A 443 -29.46 10.05 -5.65
C ASP A 443 -29.84 8.80 -4.84
N SER A 444 -29.06 8.46 -3.82
CA SER A 444 -29.35 7.30 -2.95
C SER A 444 -30.37 7.60 -1.85
N GLY A 445 -30.72 8.87 -1.62
CA GLY A 445 -31.29 9.31 -0.34
C GLY A 445 -30.31 9.14 0.82
N TYR A 446 -30.75 9.49 2.04
CA TYR A 446 -29.96 9.28 3.26
C TYR A 446 -30.11 7.85 3.78
N LEU A 447 -29.01 7.11 3.78
CA LEU A 447 -28.92 5.73 4.24
C LEU A 447 -28.35 5.68 5.67
N ALA A 448 -28.95 4.86 6.54
CA ALA A 448 -28.45 4.56 7.89
C ALA A 448 -27.43 3.41 7.87
N ASN A 449 -26.75 3.16 8.99
CA ASN A 449 -25.72 2.11 9.09
C ASN A 449 -26.22 0.74 8.55
N GLY A 450 -25.42 0.08 7.72
CA GLY A 450 -25.75 -1.20 7.09
C GLY A 450 -26.79 -1.13 5.97
N SER A 451 -27.46 0.02 5.77
CA SER A 451 -28.39 0.22 4.66
C SER A 451 -27.64 0.42 3.35
N PHE A 452 -28.24 0.03 2.24
CA PHE A 452 -27.68 0.22 0.90
C PHE A 452 -28.74 0.66 -0.10
N ALA A 453 -28.29 1.24 -1.21
CA ALA A 453 -29.10 1.48 -2.40
C ALA A 453 -28.37 0.88 -3.62
N SER A 454 -29.09 0.11 -4.43
CA SER A 454 -28.58 -0.48 -5.67
C SER A 454 -29.15 0.26 -6.88
N PHE A 455 -28.33 0.52 -7.89
CA PHE A 455 -28.68 1.35 -9.05
C PHE A 455 -27.82 1.05 -10.28
N PRO A 456 -28.33 1.23 -11.51
CA PRO A 456 -27.50 1.15 -12.71
C PRO A 456 -26.61 2.41 -12.83
N TRP A 457 -25.33 2.22 -13.11
CA TRP A 457 -24.40 3.33 -13.35
C TRP A 457 -24.91 4.23 -14.49
N PRO A 458 -24.98 5.58 -14.33
CA PRO A 458 -25.64 6.42 -15.33
C PRO A 458 -24.97 6.36 -16.71
N THR A 459 -25.77 6.54 -17.75
CA THR A 459 -25.29 6.54 -19.16
C THR A 459 -24.61 7.84 -19.58
N VAL A 460 -24.67 8.87 -18.75
CA VAL A 460 -24.08 10.19 -19.00
C VAL A 460 -22.60 10.24 -18.60
N THR A 461 -21.79 10.86 -19.44
CA THR A 461 -20.35 11.06 -19.19
C THR A 461 -20.09 12.29 -18.33
N GLY A 462 -18.88 12.39 -17.74
CA GLY A 462 -18.47 13.57 -16.98
C GLY A 462 -19.10 13.68 -15.59
N LEU A 463 -19.52 12.55 -15.01
CA LEU A 463 -20.12 12.50 -13.67
C LEU A 463 -19.19 13.06 -12.59
N SER A 464 -19.71 14.00 -11.79
CA SER A 464 -19.16 14.39 -10.50
C SER A 464 -19.94 13.70 -9.36
N VAL A 465 -19.31 13.68 -8.18
CA VAL A 465 -19.89 13.16 -6.94
C VAL A 465 -20.17 14.33 -6.00
N LYS A 466 -21.30 14.28 -5.30
CA LYS A 466 -21.51 15.04 -4.06
C LYS A 466 -21.90 14.04 -2.97
N LEU A 467 -21.18 14.06 -1.85
CA LEU A 467 -21.55 13.31 -0.66
C LEU A 467 -22.14 14.23 0.39
N LEU A 468 -23.13 13.73 1.11
CA LEU A 468 -23.73 14.40 2.25
C LEU A 468 -23.78 13.42 3.44
N ALA A 469 -23.24 13.83 4.58
CA ALA A 469 -23.29 13.09 5.83
C ALA A 469 -24.09 13.90 6.86
N GLN A 470 -25.05 13.28 7.54
CA GLN A 470 -25.80 13.91 8.62
C GLN A 470 -25.54 13.21 9.95
N GLY A 471 -25.49 13.95 11.06
CA GLY A 471 -25.26 13.38 12.39
C GLY A 471 -25.05 14.42 13.48
N GLY A 472 -24.24 14.06 14.48
CA GLY A 472 -23.74 14.93 15.55
C GLY A 472 -24.67 15.19 16.73
N ILE A 473 -25.99 15.08 16.55
CA ILE A 473 -26.98 15.42 17.59
C ILE A 473 -26.78 14.61 18.89
N ASN A 474 -26.48 15.33 19.97
CA ASN A 474 -26.15 14.86 21.32
C ASN A 474 -24.91 13.94 21.46
N THR A 475 -24.41 13.34 20.37
CA THR A 475 -23.29 12.38 20.37
C THR A 475 -22.47 12.53 19.09
N ALA A 476 -21.14 12.53 19.22
CA ALA A 476 -20.24 12.50 18.06
C ALA A 476 -20.44 11.20 17.26
N SER A 477 -20.26 11.25 15.95
CA SER A 477 -20.59 10.14 15.05
C SER A 477 -19.65 10.12 13.85
N THR A 478 -19.72 9.06 13.04
CA THR A 478 -18.91 8.90 11.83
C THR A 478 -19.78 8.42 10.68
N ALA A 479 -19.36 8.74 9.44
CA ALA A 479 -19.99 8.26 8.23
C ALA A 479 -18.95 7.91 7.16
N ARG A 480 -19.12 6.74 6.53
CA ARG A 480 -18.36 6.25 5.38
C ARG A 480 -19.34 5.67 4.35
N GLY A 481 -19.08 5.95 3.08
CA GLY A 481 -19.77 5.36 1.96
C GLY A 481 -18.89 4.34 1.25
N ILE A 482 -19.46 3.24 0.80
CA ILE A 482 -18.79 2.22 -0.02
C ILE A 482 -19.57 2.10 -1.33
N LEU A 483 -18.93 2.39 -2.47
CA LEU A 483 -19.57 2.34 -3.80
C LEU A 483 -18.87 1.31 -4.68
N VAL A 484 -19.51 0.16 -4.92
CA VAL A 484 -18.96 -0.99 -5.66
C VAL A 484 -19.90 -1.40 -6.80
N ALA A 485 -19.38 -2.11 -7.78
CA ALA A 485 -20.22 -2.85 -8.73
C ALA A 485 -20.81 -4.12 -8.08
N GLU A 486 -21.97 -4.56 -8.55
CA GLU A 486 -22.62 -5.82 -8.16
C GLU A 486 -22.33 -6.95 -9.16
#